data_AF-A0A077D709-F1
#
_entry.id   AF-A0A077D709-F1
#
_cell.length_a   1.000
_cell.length_b   1.000
_cell.length_c   1.000
_cell.angle_alpha   90.00
_cell.angle_beta   90.00
_cell.angle_gamma   90.00
#
_symmetry.space_group_name_H-M   'P 1'
#
loop_
_entity.id
_entity.type
_entity.pdbx_description
1 polymer ?
#
loop_
_entity_poly.entity_id
_entity_poly.type
_entity_poly.pdbx_seq_one_letter_code
_entity_poly.pdbx_strand_id
1 'polypeptide(L)'
;KLEEAFQKALRMVDENVNGFDPYLKGIDEEELERPTDKRMFVLAAALKAGYSVDRLYELTKIDRWFLEKMKNITCFYTVLETLDQSKLRHHLLRQAKQIGFSDKQIAKAVQSTELAVRKQRYENNIRPYVKQIDTVAAEWPATTNYLYLTYNGTVHDVQFPGWYTMVIGSGVYRIGSSVEFDWCAVGCLRELRHLGRKTIMVNYNPETVSTDYDMCDRLYFEEISFEVVMDIYDLENPEGVILS
;
A
#
# COMPACT_ATOMS: atom_id res chain seq x y z
N LYS A 1 -10.35 3.80 -8.46
CA LYS A 1 -9.66 2.52 -8.15
C LYS A 1 -9.56 2.44 -6.64
N LEU A 2 -10.64 1.98 -6.01
CA LEU A 2 -10.77 1.98 -4.55
C LEU A 2 -9.95 0.82 -3.96
N GLU A 3 -9.96 -0.31 -4.66
CA GLU A 3 -9.39 -1.57 -4.24
C GLU A 3 -7.89 -1.44 -3.90
N GLU A 4 -7.13 -0.72 -4.74
CA GLU A 4 -5.70 -0.44 -4.50
C GLU A 4 -5.48 0.33 -3.19
N ALA A 5 -6.15 1.46 -3.03
CA ALA A 5 -6.03 2.30 -1.84
C ALA A 5 -6.50 1.56 -0.58
N PHE A 6 -7.61 0.83 -0.67
CA PHE A 6 -8.19 0.08 0.45
C PHE A 6 -7.26 -1.03 0.95
N GLN A 7 -6.67 -1.83 0.04
CA GLN A 7 -5.74 -2.88 0.46
C GLN A 7 -4.43 -2.32 1.03
N LYS A 8 -3.90 -1.22 0.47
CA LYS A 8 -2.74 -0.51 1.04
C LYS A 8 -3.03 -0.02 2.46
N ALA A 9 -4.18 0.63 2.66
CA ALA A 9 -4.58 1.14 3.97
C ALA A 9 -4.67 0.02 5.02
N LEU A 10 -5.22 -1.16 4.66
CA LEU A 10 -5.27 -2.30 5.58
C LEU A 10 -3.87 -2.80 6.00
N ARG A 11 -2.90 -2.79 5.09
CA ARG A 11 -1.50 -3.16 5.39
C ARG A 11 -0.79 -2.14 6.26
N MET A 12 -1.11 -0.87 6.09
CA MET A 12 -0.55 0.23 6.89
C MET A 12 -0.98 0.17 8.37
N VAL A 13 -2.16 -0.40 8.67
CA VAL A 13 -2.69 -0.46 10.04
C VAL A 13 -1.98 -1.50 10.92
N ASP A 14 -1.67 -2.69 10.38
CA ASP A 14 -1.09 -3.81 11.12
C ASP A 14 -0.17 -4.62 10.19
N GLU A 15 1.09 -4.80 10.58
CA GLU A 15 2.12 -5.51 9.80
C GLU A 15 1.79 -6.99 9.57
N ASN A 16 0.91 -7.57 10.40
CA ASN A 16 0.46 -8.95 10.24
C ASN A 16 -0.66 -9.07 9.20
N VAL A 17 -1.27 -7.96 8.80
CA VAL A 17 -2.35 -7.91 7.83
C VAL A 17 -1.74 -7.66 6.45
N ASN A 18 -1.95 -8.60 5.52
CA ASN A 18 -1.41 -8.46 4.16
C ASN A 18 -2.38 -7.74 3.20
N GLY A 19 -3.57 -7.34 3.66
CA GLY A 19 -4.62 -6.70 2.88
C GLY A 19 -6.01 -7.22 3.28
N PHE A 20 -6.97 -7.19 2.36
CA PHE A 20 -8.32 -7.72 2.60
C PHE A 20 -8.32 -9.27 2.48
N ASP A 21 -7.80 -9.94 3.51
CA ASP A 21 -7.58 -11.39 3.56
C ASP A 21 -8.78 -12.13 4.19
N PRO A 22 -9.48 -13.02 3.44
CA PRO A 22 -10.65 -13.75 3.93
C PRO A 22 -10.32 -14.89 4.91
N TYR A 23 -9.03 -15.17 5.16
CA TYR A 23 -8.58 -16.28 6.02
C TYR A 23 -8.17 -15.84 7.43
N LEU A 24 -8.15 -14.54 7.71
CA LEU A 24 -7.74 -14.02 9.03
C LEU A 24 -8.78 -14.24 10.13
N LYS A 25 -10.06 -14.23 9.77
CA LYS A 25 -11.19 -14.43 10.69
C LYS A 25 -12.23 -15.35 10.06
N GLY A 26 -12.93 -16.10 10.90
CA GLY A 26 -14.12 -16.86 10.49
C GLY A 26 -15.31 -15.95 10.24
N ILE A 27 -16.37 -16.52 9.67
CA ILE A 27 -17.64 -15.83 9.50
C ILE A 27 -18.31 -15.71 10.88
N ASP A 28 -18.70 -14.50 11.24
CA ASP A 28 -19.44 -14.20 12.45
C ASP A 28 -20.46 -13.09 12.12
N GLU A 29 -21.75 -13.43 12.10
CA GLU A 29 -22.80 -12.46 11.76
C GLU A 29 -22.99 -11.41 12.86
N GLU A 30 -22.67 -11.72 14.12
CA GLU A 30 -22.74 -10.75 15.21
C GLU A 30 -21.68 -9.65 15.01
N GLU A 31 -20.46 -10.00 14.59
CA GLU A 31 -19.43 -9.00 14.24
C GLU A 31 -19.75 -8.23 12.94
N LEU A 32 -20.54 -8.80 12.03
CA LEU A 32 -21.02 -8.07 10.85
C LEU A 32 -22.07 -7.02 11.24
N GLU A 33 -22.96 -7.34 12.17
CA GLU A 33 -23.98 -6.42 12.67
C GLU A 33 -23.40 -5.37 13.63
N ARG A 34 -22.51 -5.79 14.53
CA ARG A 34 -21.91 -4.95 15.57
C ARG A 34 -20.49 -4.56 15.18
N PRO A 35 -20.20 -3.27 14.91
CA PRO A 35 -18.87 -2.81 14.50
C PRO A 35 -17.75 -3.22 15.47
N THR A 36 -16.78 -3.99 14.97
CA THR A 36 -15.51 -4.33 15.66
C THR A 36 -14.31 -3.85 14.82
N ASP A 37 -13.11 -3.81 15.42
CA ASP A 37 -11.85 -3.54 14.71
C ASP A 37 -11.48 -4.67 13.72
N LYS A 38 -12.03 -5.87 13.89
CA LYS A 38 -11.80 -7.03 13.00
C LYS A 38 -12.91 -7.27 11.98
N ARG A 39 -13.98 -6.47 12.00
CA ARG A 39 -15.16 -6.60 11.11
C ARG A 39 -14.81 -6.66 9.63
N MET A 40 -13.77 -5.96 9.18
CA MET A 40 -13.34 -6.01 7.79
C MET A 40 -12.89 -7.42 7.35
N PHE A 41 -12.26 -8.19 8.24
CA PHE A 41 -11.80 -9.54 7.92
C PHE A 41 -12.94 -10.56 7.97
N VAL A 42 -13.89 -10.37 8.88
CA VAL A 42 -15.15 -11.15 8.91
C VAL A 42 -15.95 -10.89 7.62
N LEU A 43 -16.01 -9.64 7.17
CA LEU A 43 -16.64 -9.26 5.91
C LEU A 43 -15.96 -9.91 4.69
N ALA A 44 -14.63 -9.96 4.67
CA ALA A 44 -13.87 -10.67 3.64
C ALA A 44 -14.22 -12.17 3.61
N ALA A 45 -14.28 -12.82 4.77
CA ALA A 45 -14.68 -14.23 4.90
C ALA A 45 -16.11 -14.48 4.42
N ALA A 46 -17.07 -13.62 4.79
CA ALA A 46 -18.47 -13.73 4.37
C ALA A 46 -18.62 -13.56 2.85
N LEU A 47 -17.92 -12.60 2.25
CA LEU A 47 -17.87 -12.43 0.78
C LEU A 47 -17.28 -13.67 0.10
N LYS A 48 -16.20 -14.23 0.64
CA LYS A 48 -15.57 -15.44 0.11
C LYS A 48 -16.48 -16.66 0.21
N ALA A 49 -17.30 -16.74 1.27
CA ALA A 49 -18.30 -17.79 1.47
C ALA A 49 -19.57 -17.62 0.62
N GLY A 50 -19.67 -16.56 -0.18
CA GLY A 50 -20.74 -16.36 -1.15
C GLY A 50 -21.94 -15.56 -0.63
N TYR A 51 -21.79 -14.78 0.45
CA TYR A 51 -22.84 -13.88 0.90
C TYR A 51 -23.13 -12.82 -0.18
N SER A 52 -24.41 -12.52 -0.41
CA SER A 52 -24.81 -11.49 -1.37
C SER A 52 -24.49 -10.09 -0.83
N VAL A 53 -24.28 -9.14 -1.73
CA VAL A 53 -24.03 -7.74 -1.37
C VAL A 53 -25.24 -7.14 -0.64
N ASP A 54 -26.46 -7.51 -1.02
CA ASP A 54 -27.68 -7.06 -0.33
C ASP A 54 -27.73 -7.55 1.11
N ARG A 55 -27.41 -8.84 1.35
CA ARG A 55 -27.36 -9.38 2.72
C ARG A 55 -26.30 -8.68 3.55
N LEU A 56 -25.12 -8.46 2.99
CA LEU A 56 -24.04 -7.76 3.70
C LEU A 56 -24.37 -6.29 3.95
N TYR A 57 -25.10 -5.63 3.05
CA TYR A 57 -25.63 -4.29 3.30
C TYR A 57 -26.64 -4.30 4.46
N GLU A 58 -27.53 -5.28 4.52
CA GLU A 58 -28.51 -5.39 5.62
C GLU A 58 -27.84 -5.56 6.97
N LEU A 59 -26.83 -6.43 7.06
CA LEU A 59 -26.07 -6.66 8.29
C LEU A 59 -25.19 -5.46 8.64
N THR A 60 -24.46 -4.91 7.65
CA THR A 60 -23.37 -3.98 7.96
C THR A 60 -23.70 -2.50 7.86
N LYS A 61 -24.72 -2.17 7.05
CA LYS A 61 -25.03 -0.81 6.55
C LYS A 61 -23.91 -0.14 5.76
N ILE A 62 -22.86 -0.87 5.37
CA ILE A 62 -21.85 -0.39 4.43
C ILE A 62 -22.49 -0.30 3.06
N ASP A 63 -22.38 0.84 2.40
CA ASP A 63 -23.01 1.05 1.10
C ASP A 63 -22.59 -0.02 0.08
N ARG A 64 -23.55 -0.42 -0.76
CA ARG A 64 -23.39 -1.49 -1.75
C ARG A 64 -22.23 -1.24 -2.68
N TRP A 65 -21.94 0.01 -3.03
CA TRP A 65 -20.83 0.36 -3.89
C TRP A 65 -19.49 -0.10 -3.29
N PHE A 66 -19.26 0.11 -2.00
CA PHE A 66 -18.04 -0.36 -1.34
C PHE A 66 -18.00 -1.89 -1.25
N LEU A 67 -19.13 -2.51 -0.95
CA LEU A 67 -19.24 -3.97 -0.87
C LEU A 67 -18.95 -4.64 -2.21
N GLU A 68 -19.40 -4.07 -3.33
CA GLU A 68 -19.06 -4.56 -4.67
C GLU A 68 -17.55 -4.45 -4.96
N LYS A 69 -16.91 -3.36 -4.51
CA LYS A 69 -15.44 -3.21 -4.65
C LYS A 69 -14.68 -4.24 -3.81
N MET A 70 -15.14 -4.51 -2.60
CA MET A 70 -14.57 -5.56 -1.74
C MET A 70 -14.79 -6.95 -2.33
N LYS A 71 -15.95 -7.20 -2.94
CA LYS A 71 -16.26 -8.43 -3.65
C LYS A 71 -15.34 -8.65 -4.84
N ASN A 72 -14.96 -7.61 -5.58
CA ASN A 72 -13.97 -7.74 -6.65
C ASN A 72 -12.65 -8.32 -6.14
N ILE A 73 -12.20 -7.89 -4.95
CA ILE A 73 -10.96 -8.38 -4.34
C ILE A 73 -11.10 -9.87 -3.99
N THR A 74 -12.19 -10.27 -3.33
CA THR A 74 -12.39 -11.68 -2.92
C THR A 74 -12.60 -12.61 -4.12
N CYS A 75 -13.32 -12.17 -5.15
CA CYS A 75 -13.46 -12.89 -6.40
C CYS A 75 -12.09 -13.11 -7.06
N PHE A 76 -11.24 -12.09 -7.09
CA PHE A 76 -9.89 -12.21 -7.65
C PHE A 76 -8.99 -13.13 -6.82
N TYR A 77 -9.18 -13.15 -5.50
CA TYR A 77 -8.50 -14.10 -4.61
C TYR A 77 -8.83 -15.55 -5.01
N THR A 78 -10.10 -15.87 -5.26
CA THR A 78 -10.51 -17.19 -5.77
C THR A 78 -9.88 -17.52 -7.12
N VAL A 79 -9.74 -16.54 -8.02
CA VAL A 79 -9.04 -16.75 -9.29
C VAL A 79 -7.58 -17.12 -9.05
N LEU A 80 -6.86 -16.39 -8.18
CA LEU A 80 -5.46 -16.67 -7.87
C LEU A 80 -5.26 -18.06 -7.25
N GLU A 81 -6.14 -18.49 -6.34
CA GLU A 81 -6.07 -19.81 -5.70
C GLU A 81 -6.26 -20.98 -6.68
N THR A 82 -6.93 -20.77 -7.81
CA THR A 82 -7.06 -21.81 -8.85
C THR A 82 -5.81 -21.97 -9.71
N LEU A 83 -4.82 -21.10 -9.51
CA LEU A 83 -3.61 -21.02 -10.33
C LEU A 83 -2.37 -21.44 -9.54
N ASP A 84 -1.50 -22.18 -10.20
CA ASP A 84 -0.12 -22.38 -9.75
C ASP A 84 0.74 -21.18 -10.18
N GLN A 85 1.88 -20.95 -9.50
CA GLN A 85 2.81 -19.87 -9.85
C GLN A 85 3.23 -19.90 -11.34
N SER A 86 3.48 -21.08 -11.91
CA SER A 86 3.86 -21.25 -13.32
C SER A 86 2.78 -20.80 -14.31
N LYS A 87 1.52 -20.73 -13.87
CA LYS A 87 0.36 -20.32 -14.66
C LYS A 87 0.00 -18.86 -14.46
N LEU A 88 0.72 -18.12 -13.60
CA LEU A 88 0.47 -16.71 -13.33
C LEU A 88 0.90 -15.85 -14.53
N ARG A 89 -0.02 -15.66 -15.47
CA ARG A 89 0.21 -14.87 -16.69
C ARG A 89 0.38 -13.39 -16.38
N HIS A 90 1.14 -12.69 -17.23
CA HIS A 90 1.38 -11.24 -17.14
C HIS A 90 0.11 -10.42 -16.85
N HIS A 91 -0.98 -10.65 -17.58
CA HIS A 91 -2.21 -9.87 -17.42
C HIS A 91 -2.87 -10.07 -16.04
N LEU A 92 -2.85 -11.29 -15.49
CA LEU A 92 -3.40 -11.57 -14.16
C LEU A 92 -2.54 -10.95 -13.08
N LEU A 93 -1.22 -11.06 -13.19
CA LEU A 93 -0.30 -10.43 -12.26
C LEU A 93 -0.50 -8.91 -12.26
N ARG A 94 -0.56 -8.28 -13.43
CA ARG A 94 -0.83 -6.84 -13.55
C ARG A 94 -2.18 -6.45 -12.94
N GLN A 95 -3.24 -7.22 -13.21
CA GLN A 95 -4.55 -6.97 -12.65
C GLN A 95 -4.57 -7.09 -11.13
N ALA A 96 -3.89 -8.10 -10.57
CA ALA A 96 -3.72 -8.28 -9.12
C ALA A 96 -3.11 -7.04 -8.48
N LYS A 97 -2.02 -6.52 -9.06
CA LYS A 97 -1.36 -5.31 -8.56
C LYS A 97 -2.26 -4.07 -8.68
N GLN A 98 -2.98 -3.93 -9.80
CA GLN A 98 -3.91 -2.81 -10.03
C GLN A 98 -5.08 -2.74 -9.05
N ILE A 99 -5.49 -3.87 -8.48
CA ILE A 99 -6.52 -3.91 -7.42
C ILE A 99 -5.90 -3.97 -6.01
N GLY A 100 -4.59 -3.81 -5.86
CA GLY A 100 -3.91 -3.62 -4.57
C GLY A 100 -3.33 -4.86 -3.90
N PHE A 101 -3.26 -6.01 -4.58
CA PHE A 101 -2.64 -7.20 -3.98
C PHE A 101 -1.13 -6.98 -3.78
N SER A 102 -0.64 -7.27 -2.58
CA SER A 102 0.80 -7.38 -2.32
C SER A 102 1.38 -8.66 -2.94
N ASP A 103 2.68 -8.66 -3.19
CA ASP A 103 3.44 -9.82 -3.66
C ASP A 103 3.32 -10.97 -2.65
N LYS A 104 3.23 -10.65 -1.35
CA LYS A 104 2.97 -11.61 -0.26
C LYS A 104 1.57 -12.23 -0.32
N GLN A 105 0.51 -11.46 -0.61
CA GLN A 105 -0.84 -12.02 -0.81
C GLN A 105 -0.88 -12.95 -2.03
N ILE A 106 -0.30 -12.52 -3.15
CA ILE A 106 -0.26 -13.32 -4.38
C ILE A 106 0.51 -14.60 -4.13
N ALA A 107 1.67 -14.52 -3.49
CA ALA A 107 2.50 -15.68 -3.14
C ALA A 107 1.73 -16.70 -2.30
N LYS A 108 0.99 -16.26 -1.27
CA LYS A 108 0.15 -17.15 -0.45
C LYS A 108 -0.93 -17.83 -1.28
N ALA A 109 -1.60 -17.11 -2.18
CA ALA A 109 -2.66 -17.65 -3.02
C ALA A 109 -2.16 -18.70 -4.03
N VAL A 110 -0.99 -18.48 -4.65
CA VAL A 110 -0.41 -19.38 -5.67
C VAL A 110 0.62 -20.37 -5.11
N GLN A 111 0.69 -20.51 -3.78
CA GLN A 111 1.61 -21.41 -3.06
C GLN A 111 3.10 -21.18 -3.41
N SER A 112 3.53 -19.92 -3.42
CA SER A 112 4.88 -19.48 -3.72
C SER A 112 5.48 -18.62 -2.59
N THR A 113 6.61 -17.97 -2.85
CA THR A 113 7.27 -17.03 -1.94
C THR A 113 7.15 -15.61 -2.47
N GLU A 114 7.15 -14.63 -1.55
CA GLU A 114 7.09 -13.20 -1.88
C GLU A 114 8.20 -12.79 -2.87
N LEU A 115 9.44 -13.26 -2.64
CA LEU A 115 10.58 -12.97 -3.51
C LEU A 115 10.41 -13.55 -4.91
N ALA A 116 9.81 -14.74 -5.05
CA ALA A 116 9.59 -15.35 -6.35
C ALA A 116 8.52 -14.61 -7.16
N VAL A 117 7.44 -14.15 -6.51
CA VAL A 117 6.42 -13.30 -7.14
C VAL A 117 7.02 -11.94 -7.53
N ARG A 118 7.80 -11.31 -6.64
CA ARG A 118 8.50 -10.05 -6.94
C ARG A 118 9.42 -10.19 -8.15
N LYS A 119 10.22 -11.26 -8.19
CA LYS A 119 11.12 -11.55 -9.32
C LYS A 119 10.33 -11.69 -10.62
N GLN A 120 9.27 -12.50 -10.63
CA GLN A 120 8.40 -12.67 -11.78
C GLN A 120 7.78 -11.34 -12.23
N ARG A 121 7.32 -10.52 -11.28
CA ARG A 121 6.76 -9.18 -11.52
C ARG A 121 7.77 -8.27 -12.23
N TYR A 122 9.02 -8.27 -11.77
CA TYR A 122 10.12 -7.50 -12.35
C TYR A 122 10.50 -7.97 -13.75
N GLU A 123 10.61 -9.29 -13.97
CA GLU A 123 10.89 -9.89 -15.29
C GLU A 123 9.78 -9.57 -16.31
N ASN A 124 8.56 -9.38 -15.83
CA ASN A 124 7.41 -9.00 -16.66
C ASN A 124 7.23 -7.47 -16.80
N ASN A 125 8.17 -6.66 -16.30
CA ASN A 125 8.09 -5.19 -16.32
C ASN A 125 6.81 -4.62 -15.67
N ILE A 126 6.29 -5.30 -14.64
CA ILE A 126 5.12 -4.84 -13.89
C ILE A 126 5.63 -4.07 -12.66
N ARG A 127 5.78 -2.75 -12.80
CA ARG A 127 6.26 -1.87 -11.73
C ARG A 127 5.21 -0.80 -11.42
N PRO A 128 5.15 -0.28 -10.19
CA PRO A 128 4.31 0.87 -9.90
C PRO A 128 4.90 2.14 -10.54
N TYR A 129 4.03 3.12 -10.77
CA TYR A 129 4.39 4.45 -11.23
C TYR A 129 4.29 5.46 -10.09
N VAL A 130 5.18 6.44 -10.10
CA VAL A 130 5.22 7.54 -9.13
C VAL A 130 4.33 8.66 -9.64
N LYS A 131 3.36 9.07 -8.82
CA LYS A 131 2.38 10.11 -9.13
C LYS A 131 2.43 11.23 -8.10
N GLN A 132 2.21 12.46 -8.57
CA GLN A 132 2.14 13.64 -7.71
C GLN A 132 0.72 13.88 -7.19
N ILE A 133 0.65 14.40 -5.97
CA ILE A 133 -0.58 14.96 -5.39
C ILE A 133 -0.49 16.48 -5.57
N ASP A 134 -1.25 16.99 -6.53
CA ASP A 134 -1.16 18.37 -7.00
C ASP A 134 -2.36 19.25 -6.60
N THR A 135 -3.34 18.69 -5.90
CA THR A 135 -4.63 19.29 -5.50
C THR A 135 -5.61 19.65 -6.63
N VAL A 136 -5.15 19.67 -7.89
CA VAL A 136 -5.91 20.16 -9.06
C VAL A 136 -6.05 19.12 -10.18
N ALA A 137 -5.72 17.85 -9.91
CA ALA A 137 -5.83 16.74 -10.84
C ALA A 137 -5.13 17.02 -12.19
N ALA A 138 -3.90 17.53 -12.11
CA ALA A 138 -3.02 17.91 -13.20
C ALA A 138 -3.48 19.08 -14.09
N GLU A 139 -4.42 19.91 -13.61
CA GLU A 139 -4.77 21.16 -14.30
C GLU A 139 -3.57 22.13 -14.39
N TRP A 140 -2.75 22.15 -13.34
CA TRP A 140 -1.52 22.94 -13.24
C TRP A 140 -0.34 22.06 -12.84
N PRO A 141 0.89 22.35 -13.32
CA PRO A 141 2.06 21.61 -12.92
C PRO A 141 2.31 21.81 -11.41
N ALA A 142 2.44 20.69 -10.68
CA ALA A 142 2.78 20.72 -9.27
C ALA A 142 4.22 21.23 -9.08
N THR A 143 4.38 22.13 -8.10
CA THR A 143 5.69 22.60 -7.65
C THR A 143 6.27 21.74 -6.53
N THR A 144 5.46 20.87 -5.94
CA THR A 144 5.82 20.02 -4.79
C THR A 144 5.97 18.55 -5.20
N ASN A 145 6.85 17.83 -4.51
CA ASN A 145 7.01 16.38 -4.68
C ASN A 145 6.32 15.64 -3.54
N TYR A 146 5.00 15.82 -3.44
CA TYR A 146 4.15 14.97 -2.62
C TYR A 146 3.68 13.79 -3.48
N LEU A 147 4.18 12.59 -3.19
CA LEU A 147 4.19 11.45 -4.09
C LEU A 147 3.46 10.24 -3.52
N TYR A 148 2.87 9.45 -4.40
CA TYR A 148 2.38 8.10 -4.10
C TYR A 148 2.69 7.15 -5.27
N LEU A 149 2.65 5.86 -5.00
CA LEU A 149 2.83 4.79 -5.96
C LEU A 149 1.50 4.22 -6.41
N THR A 150 1.39 3.92 -7.71
CA THR A 150 0.22 3.22 -8.24
C THR A 150 0.54 2.34 -9.45
N TYR A 151 -0.05 1.14 -9.50
CA TYR A 151 0.01 0.25 -10.66
C TYR A 151 -0.94 0.67 -11.79
N ASN A 152 -1.70 1.73 -11.55
CA ASN A 152 -2.75 2.22 -12.41
C ASN A 152 -2.34 3.40 -13.27
N GLY A 153 -1.05 3.78 -13.21
CA GLY A 153 -0.41 4.74 -14.11
C GLY A 153 0.22 4.09 -15.34
N THR A 154 0.77 4.95 -16.20
CA THR A 154 1.51 4.58 -17.42
C THR A 154 2.85 5.29 -17.55
N VAL A 155 3.05 6.39 -16.79
CA VAL A 155 4.26 7.21 -16.76
C VAL A 155 4.50 7.72 -15.35
N HIS A 156 5.74 8.04 -15.01
CA HIS A 156 6.09 8.73 -13.77
C HIS A 156 5.91 10.23 -13.94
N ASP A 157 5.45 10.92 -12.88
CA ASP A 157 5.30 12.39 -12.90
C ASP A 157 6.61 13.12 -12.56
N VAL A 158 7.59 12.39 -12.01
CA VAL A 158 8.90 12.91 -11.62
C VAL A 158 10.04 12.17 -12.34
N GLN A 159 11.19 12.82 -12.44
CA GLN A 159 12.45 12.21 -12.90
C GLN A 159 13.21 11.58 -11.73
N PHE A 160 14.15 10.68 -12.00
CA PHE A 160 14.95 10.00 -10.96
C PHE A 160 16.44 10.29 -11.17
N PRO A 161 16.93 11.48 -10.78
CA PRO A 161 18.34 11.81 -11.00
C PRO A 161 19.28 11.07 -10.04
N GLY A 162 18.78 10.51 -8.93
CA GLY A 162 19.61 9.89 -7.88
C GLY A 162 20.19 10.90 -6.90
N TRP A 163 21.15 10.46 -6.08
CA TRP A 163 21.85 11.26 -5.05
C TRP A 163 20.97 11.77 -3.90
N TYR A 164 19.86 11.09 -3.66
CA TYR A 164 19.03 11.34 -2.48
C TYR A 164 19.44 10.42 -1.33
N THR A 165 19.21 10.86 -0.10
CA THR A 165 19.26 10.03 1.10
C THR A 165 17.83 9.69 1.52
N MET A 166 17.51 8.40 1.63
CA MET A 166 16.19 7.94 2.03
C MET A 166 16.09 7.82 3.55
N VAL A 167 15.01 8.33 4.12
CA VAL A 167 14.68 8.24 5.55
C VAL A 167 13.33 7.52 5.66
N ILE A 168 13.31 6.45 6.44
CA ILE A 168 12.10 5.66 6.69
C ILE A 168 11.44 6.14 7.99
N GLY A 169 10.15 6.45 7.92
CA GLY A 169 9.35 6.90 9.07
C GLY A 169 8.97 5.78 10.02
N SER A 170 8.24 6.13 11.07
CA SER A 170 7.79 5.20 12.11
C SER A 170 6.44 4.54 11.85
N GLY A 171 5.70 4.98 10.82
CA GLY A 171 4.35 4.50 10.55
C GLY A 171 3.32 5.02 11.57
N VAL A 172 2.25 4.24 11.76
CA VAL A 172 1.13 4.61 12.66
C VAL A 172 1.53 4.56 14.13
N TYR A 173 0.98 5.50 14.91
CA TYR A 173 1.16 5.50 16.35
C TYR A 173 0.50 4.29 17.01
N ARG A 174 1.22 3.69 17.96
CA ARG A 174 0.76 2.57 18.79
C ARG A 174 1.33 2.74 20.20
N ILE A 175 0.79 2.04 21.19
CA ILE A 175 1.38 2.05 22.53
C ILE A 175 2.84 1.54 22.43
N GLY A 176 3.80 2.38 22.82
CA GLY A 176 5.24 2.11 22.68
C GLY A 176 5.89 2.67 21.41
N SER A 177 5.13 3.27 20.50
CA SER A 177 5.63 4.00 19.33
C SER A 177 4.78 5.24 19.06
N SER A 178 5.26 6.41 19.50
CA SER A 178 4.52 7.67 19.42
C SER A 178 5.36 8.78 18.76
N VAL A 179 5.03 10.03 19.05
CA VAL A 179 5.59 11.26 18.44
C VAL A 179 7.10 11.39 18.60
N GLU A 180 7.72 10.72 19.56
CA GLU A 180 9.18 10.73 19.75
C GLU A 180 9.93 10.26 18.50
N PHE A 181 9.39 9.29 17.76
CA PHE A 181 10.01 8.81 16.53
C PHE A 181 9.83 9.78 15.37
N ASP A 182 8.71 10.51 15.32
CA ASP A 182 8.50 11.58 14.35
C ASP A 182 9.49 12.74 14.60
N TRP A 183 9.73 13.08 15.86
CA TRP A 183 10.73 14.08 16.23
C TRP A 183 12.15 13.69 15.78
N CYS A 184 12.53 12.43 15.95
CA CYS A 184 13.80 11.90 15.44
C CYS A 184 13.89 12.00 13.91
N ALA A 185 12.83 11.64 13.19
CA ALA A 185 12.79 11.73 11.72
C ALA A 185 12.92 13.19 11.24
N VAL A 186 12.18 14.13 11.84
CA VAL A 186 12.26 15.56 11.52
C VAL A 186 13.66 16.11 11.82
N GLY A 187 14.27 15.73 12.95
CA GLY A 187 15.64 16.09 13.29
C GLY A 187 16.63 15.61 12.23
N CYS A 188 16.53 14.34 11.82
CA CYS A 188 17.36 13.76 10.77
C CYS A 188 17.22 14.51 9.43
N LEU A 189 15.99 14.77 8.98
CA LEU A 189 15.72 15.48 7.73
C LEU A 189 16.31 16.90 7.73
N ARG A 190 16.19 17.62 8.86
CA ARG A 190 16.76 18.97 9.01
C ARG A 190 18.27 18.96 8.93
N GLU A 191 18.93 18.02 9.61
CA GLU A 191 20.40 17.92 9.56
C GLU A 191 20.90 17.51 8.18
N LEU A 192 20.23 16.58 7.48
CA LEU A 192 20.57 16.25 6.09
C LEU A 192 20.45 17.48 5.17
N ARG A 193 19.39 18.28 5.34
CA ARG A 193 19.21 19.54 4.60
C ARG A 193 20.31 20.55 4.93
N HIS A 194 20.71 20.70 6.19
CA HIS A 194 21.84 21.56 6.59
C HIS A 194 23.17 21.12 5.96
N LEU A 195 23.36 19.81 5.77
CA LEU A 195 24.52 19.24 5.08
C LEU A 195 24.41 19.32 3.55
N GLY A 196 23.37 19.95 3.00
CA GLY A 196 23.14 20.07 1.56
C GLY A 196 22.76 18.77 0.86
N ARG A 197 22.31 17.76 1.61
CA ARG A 197 21.85 16.47 1.07
C ARG A 197 20.38 16.55 0.72
N LYS A 198 20.02 16.00 -0.45
CA LYS A 198 18.62 15.85 -0.84
C LYS A 198 17.99 14.66 -0.14
N THR A 199 16.74 14.79 0.29
CA THR A 199 16.09 13.76 1.13
C THR A 199 14.82 13.18 0.50
N ILE A 200 14.63 11.89 0.71
CA ILE A 200 13.38 11.18 0.44
C ILE A 200 12.81 10.74 1.78
N MET A 201 11.60 11.17 2.13
CA MET A 201 10.87 10.66 3.28
C MET A 201 9.85 9.63 2.82
N VAL A 202 9.82 8.45 3.45
CA VAL A 202 8.77 7.44 3.26
C VAL A 202 8.03 7.25 4.57
N ASN A 203 6.76 7.64 4.61
CA ASN A 203 5.88 7.46 5.77
C ASN A 203 4.42 7.46 5.32
N TYR A 204 3.51 6.94 6.13
CA TYR A 204 2.08 6.88 5.81
C TYR A 204 1.19 7.36 6.96
N ASN A 205 1.77 7.93 8.02
CA ASN A 205 1.00 8.48 9.13
C ASN A 205 0.53 9.91 8.79
N PRO A 206 -0.78 10.16 8.67
CA PRO A 206 -1.28 11.49 8.33
C PRO A 206 -1.15 12.51 9.49
N GLU A 207 -0.81 12.07 10.70
CA GLU A 207 -0.71 12.92 11.89
C GLU A 207 0.70 13.47 12.15
N THR A 208 1.68 13.11 11.31
CA THR A 208 3.10 13.44 11.54
C THR A 208 3.56 14.73 10.87
N VAL A 209 4.54 15.39 11.48
CA VAL A 209 5.23 16.54 10.87
C VAL A 209 6.24 16.07 9.82
N SER A 210 6.80 14.86 9.95
CA SER A 210 7.66 14.28 8.90
C SER A 210 6.95 14.08 7.57
N THR A 211 5.62 13.98 7.56
CA THR A 211 4.78 13.90 6.35
C THR A 211 4.34 15.27 5.83
N ASP A 212 4.95 16.35 6.29
CA ASP A 212 4.85 17.65 5.62
C ASP A 212 5.82 17.66 4.43
N TYR A 213 5.31 17.94 3.23
CA TYR A 213 6.11 17.97 2.01
C TYR A 213 7.18 19.08 2.04
N ASP A 214 7.07 20.08 2.94
CA ASP A 214 8.09 21.12 3.13
C ASP A 214 9.31 20.63 3.93
N MET A 215 9.23 19.46 4.58
CA MET A 215 10.32 18.89 5.40
C MET A 215 11.35 18.10 4.60
N CYS A 216 11.05 17.67 3.37
CA CYS A 216 11.94 16.87 2.53
C CYS A 216 11.85 17.28 1.05
N ASP A 217 12.78 16.83 0.21
CA ASP A 217 12.72 17.13 -1.23
C ASP A 217 11.70 16.25 -1.97
N ARG A 218 11.42 15.05 -1.43
CA ARG A 218 10.42 14.10 -1.91
C ARG A 218 9.76 13.40 -0.74
N LEU A 219 8.45 13.51 -0.66
CA LEU A 219 7.64 12.78 0.31
C LEU A 219 6.87 11.68 -0.40
N TYR A 220 7.14 10.42 -0.07
CA TYR A 220 6.31 9.29 -0.48
C TYR A 220 5.34 8.94 0.65
N PHE A 221 4.05 9.21 0.42
CA PHE A 221 2.98 8.76 1.31
C PHE A 221 2.61 7.32 1.02
N GLU A 222 3.46 6.40 1.48
CA GLU A 222 3.42 5.00 1.07
C GLU A 222 3.68 4.03 2.20
N GLU A 223 3.24 2.80 1.99
CA GLU A 223 3.37 1.68 2.93
C GLU A 223 4.85 1.39 3.22
N ILE A 224 5.20 1.24 4.51
CA ILE A 224 6.55 0.81 4.91
C ILE A 224 6.59 -0.72 4.96
N SER A 225 6.61 -1.35 3.78
CA SER A 225 6.82 -2.78 3.63
C SER A 225 8.01 -3.06 2.74
N PHE A 226 8.58 -4.27 2.85
CA PHE A 226 9.72 -4.68 2.02
C PHE A 226 9.44 -4.45 0.53
N GLU A 227 8.27 -4.83 0.05
CA GLU A 227 7.88 -4.67 -1.35
C GLU A 227 7.93 -3.20 -1.80
N VAL A 228 7.28 -2.32 -1.04
CA VAL A 228 7.07 -0.91 -1.42
C VAL A 228 8.34 -0.10 -1.23
N VAL A 229 9.03 -0.28 -0.11
CA VAL A 229 10.32 0.39 0.14
C VAL A 229 11.34 0.00 -0.93
N MET A 230 11.40 -1.27 -1.32
CA MET A 230 12.30 -1.71 -2.40
C MET A 230 11.85 -1.19 -3.77
N ASP A 231 10.54 -1.05 -4.03
CA ASP A 231 10.07 -0.43 -5.28
C ASP A 231 10.52 1.05 -5.37
N ILE A 232 10.47 1.80 -4.27
CA ILE A 232 10.96 3.19 -4.22
C ILE A 232 12.50 3.20 -4.33
N TYR A 233 13.19 2.34 -3.59
CA TYR A 233 14.65 2.24 -3.62
C TYR A 233 15.19 1.95 -5.03
N ASP A 234 14.59 0.99 -5.72
CA ASP A 234 14.99 0.60 -7.08
C ASP A 234 14.73 1.72 -8.12
N LEU A 235 13.71 2.56 -7.89
CA LEU A 235 13.39 3.70 -8.75
C LEU A 235 14.29 4.91 -8.49
N GLU A 236 14.49 5.25 -7.22
CA GLU A 236 15.22 6.45 -6.79
C GLU A 236 16.73 6.26 -6.75
N ASN A 237 17.19 5.01 -6.56
CA ASN A 237 18.60 4.65 -6.39
C ASN A 237 19.33 5.59 -5.40
N PRO A 238 18.88 5.65 -4.13
CA PRO A 238 19.43 6.58 -3.14
C PRO A 238 20.88 6.22 -2.77
N GLU A 239 21.66 7.21 -2.32
CA GLU A 239 23.04 7.01 -1.82
C GLU A 239 23.09 6.15 -0.56
N GLY A 240 22.02 6.22 0.23
CA GLY A 240 21.92 5.51 1.49
C GLY A 240 20.50 5.56 2.03
N VAL A 241 20.23 4.65 2.95
CA VAL A 241 18.96 4.54 3.67
C VAL A 241 19.26 4.67 5.16
N ILE A 242 18.51 5.52 5.84
CA ILE A 242 18.54 5.67 7.28
C ILE A 242 17.33 4.94 7.86
N LEU A 243 17.60 3.97 8.72
CA LEU A 243 16.63 3.21 9.49
C LEU A 243 16.78 3.63 10.95
N SER A 244 15.67 3.95 11.61
CA SER A 244 15.62 4.25 13.05
C SER A 244 15.30 3.02 13.89
#